data_AF-A0A834XZG8-F1
#
_entry.id   AF-A0A834XZG8-F1
#
_cell.length_a   1.000
_cell.length_b   1.000
_cell.length_c   1.000
_cell.angle_alpha   90.00
_cell.angle_beta   90.00
_cell.angle_gamma   90.00
#
_symmetry.space_group_name_H-M   'P 1'
#
loop_
_entity.id
_entity.type
_entity.pdbx_description
1 polymer ?
#
loop_
_entity_poly.entity_id
_entity_poly.type
_entity_poly.pdbx_seq_one_letter_code
_entity_poly.pdbx_strand_id
1 'polypeptide(L)'
;MSSNNAKALFACSRCFSRHPFEELSPGQQLCKECRGSFPVVKCTYCRSEFQQAIKGNTCTICKKCEQNVKAYGKPSACEYCNTIAAFIGSKCQRCTNSEKRYGPPVTCEQCKQKCAFDRQDEDKKVDGKLLCWLCTLSYKRALAKTKQSDADRRAHMKLSQERAAKHKEQKLKGHNKRPHRIDVTKLPPQPEPVETNGPTPAKITRMVGTHDPHDPNSSDHVVAVTQLKEKIALLQKQLSQKDSQLLTKDRQIHELKAKNFTAESELRNKMKSTEKDHDNKVNNMQQKISNLLKEVATLSKSKQRSDRLAATKNEAGTNSGSGTDSPVP
;
A
#
# COMPACT_ATOMS: atom_id res chain seq x y z
N MET A 1 -24.62 -25.54 -13.97
CA MET A 1 -23.28 -25.04 -14.33
C MET A 1 -22.96 -23.87 -13.41
N SER A 2 -22.09 -24.08 -12.42
CA SER A 2 -21.73 -23.05 -11.44
C SER A 2 -20.78 -22.05 -12.08
N SER A 3 -21.27 -20.83 -12.35
CA SER A 3 -20.46 -19.70 -12.79
C SER A 3 -19.50 -19.31 -11.67
N ASN A 4 -18.30 -19.91 -11.68
CA ASN A 4 -17.16 -19.42 -10.92
C ASN A 4 -16.79 -18.05 -11.50
N ASN A 5 -17.26 -16.99 -10.84
CA ASN A 5 -16.84 -15.62 -11.08
C ASN A 5 -15.36 -15.51 -10.66
N ALA A 6 -14.47 -15.92 -11.55
CA ALA A 6 -13.03 -15.84 -11.34
C ALA A 6 -12.63 -14.36 -11.35
N LYS A 7 -12.67 -13.73 -10.16
CA LYS A 7 -12.19 -12.37 -9.98
C LYS A 7 -10.74 -12.29 -10.46
N ALA A 8 -10.45 -11.35 -11.36
CA ALA A 8 -9.11 -11.14 -11.86
C ALA A 8 -8.15 -10.87 -10.69
N LEU A 9 -7.08 -11.66 -10.60
CA LEU A 9 -6.07 -11.52 -9.57
C LEU A 9 -4.83 -10.80 -10.12
N PHE A 10 -4.34 -9.84 -9.35
CA PHE A 10 -3.22 -8.98 -9.68
C PHE A 10 -2.03 -9.31 -8.77
N ALA A 11 -0.82 -9.26 -9.32
CA ALA A 11 0.39 -9.56 -8.56
C ALA A 11 0.80 -8.38 -7.67
N CYS A 12 1.14 -8.66 -6.42
CA CYS A 12 1.81 -7.71 -5.55
C CYS A 12 3.17 -7.33 -6.13
N SER A 13 3.48 -6.04 -6.26
CA SER A 13 4.76 -5.59 -6.82
C SER A 13 5.99 -5.94 -5.99
N ARG A 14 5.82 -6.46 -4.76
CA ARG A 14 6.92 -6.81 -3.85
C ARG A 14 7.12 -8.31 -3.64
N CYS A 15 6.07 -9.06 -3.35
CA CYS A 15 6.15 -10.51 -3.12
C CYS A 15 5.58 -11.33 -4.28
N PHE A 16 5.06 -10.69 -5.33
CA PHE A 16 4.48 -11.32 -6.52
C PHE A 16 3.29 -12.26 -6.27
N SER A 17 2.84 -12.41 -5.02
CA SER A 17 1.61 -13.12 -4.68
C SER A 17 0.40 -12.46 -5.34
N ARG A 18 -0.59 -13.26 -5.73
CA ARG A 18 -1.78 -12.81 -6.46
C ARG A 18 -2.91 -12.45 -5.49
N HIS A 19 -3.47 -11.25 -5.64
CA HIS A 19 -4.54 -10.70 -4.81
C HIS A 19 -5.62 -10.03 -5.67
N PRO A 20 -6.88 -9.96 -5.22
CA PRO A 20 -7.88 -9.11 -5.86
C PRO A 20 -7.42 -7.65 -5.91
N PHE A 21 -7.89 -6.89 -6.91
CA PHE A 21 -7.47 -5.50 -7.11
C PHE A 21 -7.75 -4.62 -5.88
N GLU A 22 -8.89 -4.83 -5.22
CA GLU A 22 -9.35 -4.10 -4.05
C GLU A 22 -8.46 -4.32 -2.82
N GLU A 23 -7.70 -5.41 -2.82
CA GLU A 23 -6.80 -5.78 -1.72
C GLU A 23 -5.38 -5.25 -1.90
N LEU A 24 -5.06 -4.70 -3.08
CA LEU A 24 -3.79 -4.06 -3.36
C LEU A 24 -3.81 -2.57 -3.01
N SER A 25 -2.69 -2.06 -2.53
CA SER A 25 -2.55 -0.63 -2.22
C SER A 25 -2.70 0.24 -3.48
N PRO A 26 -3.52 1.30 -3.45
CA PRO A 26 -3.64 2.23 -4.58
C PRO A 26 -2.28 2.83 -4.96
N GLY A 27 -1.92 2.77 -6.24
CA GLY A 27 -0.68 3.32 -6.80
C GLY A 27 0.56 2.41 -6.70
N GLN A 28 0.76 1.69 -5.58
CA GLN A 28 1.94 0.84 -5.38
C GLN A 28 1.70 -0.66 -5.60
N GLN A 29 0.44 -1.08 -5.77
CA GLN A 29 0.04 -2.48 -5.97
C GLN A 29 0.69 -3.46 -4.96
N LEU A 30 0.76 -3.08 -3.67
CA LEU A 30 1.28 -3.93 -2.60
C LEU A 30 0.14 -4.66 -1.89
N CYS A 31 0.30 -5.97 -1.63
CA CYS A 31 -0.62 -6.73 -0.78
C CYS A 31 -0.58 -6.23 0.67
N LYS A 32 -1.59 -6.59 1.48
CA LYS A 32 -1.70 -6.18 2.89
C LYS A 32 -0.45 -6.51 3.72
N GLU A 33 0.17 -7.66 3.48
CA GLU A 33 1.38 -8.09 4.18
C GLU A 33 2.59 -7.24 3.80
N CYS A 34 2.83 -7.06 2.49
CA CYS A 34 3.92 -6.21 2.01
C CYS A 34 3.70 -4.76 2.40
N ARG A 35 2.44 -4.31 2.47
CA ARG A 35 2.07 -3.01 3.00
C ARG A 35 2.44 -2.88 4.47
N GLY A 36 2.08 -3.86 5.30
CA GLY A 36 2.43 -3.90 6.73
C GLY A 36 3.94 -3.85 7.01
N SER A 37 4.78 -4.23 6.03
CA SER A 37 6.24 -4.17 6.16
C SER A 37 6.85 -2.77 6.14
N PHE A 38 6.07 -1.73 5.81
CA PHE A 38 6.50 -0.33 5.83
C PHE A 38 5.67 0.50 6.80
N PRO A 39 6.30 1.27 7.70
CA PRO A 39 5.57 2.07 8.66
C PRO A 39 4.76 3.17 7.96
N VAL A 40 3.53 3.38 8.45
CA VAL A 40 2.73 4.55 8.11
C VAL A 40 3.22 5.71 8.98
N VAL A 41 3.74 6.75 8.33
CA VAL A 41 4.26 7.94 9.01
C VAL A 41 3.41 9.16 8.69
N LYS A 42 3.50 10.17 9.56
CA LYS A 42 2.86 11.46 9.34
C LYS A 42 3.82 12.41 8.66
N CYS A 43 3.31 13.19 7.72
CA CYS A 43 4.07 14.27 7.13
C CYS A 43 4.38 15.37 8.17
N THR A 44 5.64 15.76 8.31
CA THR A 44 6.08 16.85 9.18
C THR A 44 5.34 18.16 8.91
N TYR A 45 5.14 18.51 7.64
CA TYR A 45 4.47 19.75 7.26
C TYR A 45 2.94 19.60 7.25
N CYS A 46 2.38 18.78 6.35
CA CYS A 46 0.92 18.74 6.16
C CYS A 46 0.16 17.81 7.11
N ARG A 47 0.85 17.09 8.01
CA ARG A 47 0.30 16.11 8.97
C ARG A 47 -0.52 14.97 8.34
N SER A 48 -0.46 14.82 7.02
CA SER A 48 -1.13 13.72 6.30
C SER A 48 -0.36 12.43 6.49
N GLU A 49 -1.07 11.32 6.62
CA GLU A 49 -0.45 10.00 6.73
C GLU A 49 -0.11 9.45 5.35
N PHE A 50 1.07 8.87 5.25
CA PHE A 50 1.51 8.17 4.05
C PHE A 50 2.39 7.00 4.43
N GLN A 51 2.43 6.01 3.55
CA GLN A 51 3.28 4.85 3.72
C GLN A 51 4.67 5.14 3.19
N GLN A 52 5.70 4.81 3.95
CA GLN A 52 7.06 4.85 3.42
C GLN A 52 7.22 3.81 2.30
N ALA A 53 7.92 4.20 1.23
CA ALA A 53 8.11 3.33 0.07
C ALA A 53 9.45 2.58 0.09
N ILE A 54 10.39 2.98 0.95
CA ILE A 54 11.77 2.49 0.97
C ILE A 54 12.17 2.23 2.43
N LYS A 55 12.64 1.01 2.72
CA LYS A 55 13.22 0.66 4.02
C LYS A 55 14.52 1.45 4.20
N GLY A 56 14.64 2.20 5.29
CA GLY A 56 15.81 3.03 5.59
C GLY A 56 15.66 4.53 5.32
N ASN A 57 14.65 4.95 4.54
CA ASN A 57 14.37 6.37 4.37
C ASN A 57 13.58 6.90 5.56
N THR A 58 14.24 7.64 6.45
CA THR A 58 13.61 8.37 7.57
C THR A 58 12.84 9.61 7.13
N CYS A 59 12.59 9.80 5.83
CA CYS A 59 11.90 10.97 5.32
C CYS A 59 10.46 11.00 5.83
N THR A 60 10.21 11.91 6.77
CA THR A 60 8.92 12.23 7.35
C THR A 60 8.17 13.26 6.53
N ILE A 61 8.61 13.58 5.31
CA ILE A 61 7.98 14.56 4.43
C ILE A 61 7.30 13.81 3.27
N CYS A 62 6.01 14.06 3.05
CA CYS A 62 5.31 13.44 1.92
C CYS A 62 5.80 14.04 0.59
N LYS A 63 5.72 13.27 -0.50
CA LYS A 63 6.17 13.70 -1.86
C LYS A 63 5.64 15.08 -2.27
N LYS A 64 4.39 15.41 -1.93
CA LYS A 64 3.78 16.71 -2.25
C LYS A 64 4.45 17.87 -1.50
N CYS A 65 4.71 17.69 -0.21
CA CYS A 65 5.41 18.70 0.57
C CYS A 65 6.89 18.77 0.18
N GLU A 66 7.52 17.66 -0.19
CA GLU A 66 8.89 17.63 -0.70
C GLU A 66 9.03 18.46 -1.97
N GLN A 67 8.12 18.28 -2.94
CA GLN A 67 8.06 19.08 -4.16
C GLN A 67 7.87 20.57 -3.85
N ASN A 68 6.95 20.89 -2.93
CA ASN A 68 6.73 22.28 -2.55
C ASN A 68 7.94 22.91 -1.83
N VAL A 69 8.67 22.15 -1.01
CA VAL A 69 9.93 22.63 -0.41
C VAL A 69 10.96 22.93 -1.49
N LYS A 70 11.08 22.07 -2.51
CA LYS A 70 12.00 22.30 -3.63
C LYS A 70 11.63 23.53 -4.46
N ALA A 71 10.33 23.79 -4.64
CA ALA A 71 9.85 24.90 -5.46
C ALA A 71 9.77 26.25 -4.71
N TYR A 72 9.37 26.25 -3.43
CA TYR A 72 9.03 27.46 -2.67
C TYR A 72 9.83 27.62 -1.37
N GLY A 73 10.66 26.64 -1.00
CA GLY A 73 11.42 26.66 0.23
C GLY A 73 10.63 26.22 1.47
N LYS A 74 11.11 26.62 2.65
CA LYS A 74 10.50 26.23 3.93
C LYS A 74 9.13 26.92 4.10
N PRO A 75 8.05 26.16 4.38
CA PRO A 75 6.72 26.75 4.56
C PRO A 75 6.61 27.54 5.86
N SER A 76 5.72 28.53 5.88
CA SER A 76 5.31 29.24 7.09
C SER A 76 4.11 28.56 7.77
N ALA A 77 3.77 29.03 8.97
CA ALA A 77 2.58 28.61 9.69
C ALA A 77 1.32 29.12 9.00
N CYS A 78 0.34 28.23 8.79
CA CYS A 78 -0.95 28.59 8.25
C CYS A 78 -1.73 29.46 9.25
N GLU A 79 -2.23 30.60 8.79
CA GLU A 79 -3.05 31.54 9.56
C GLU A 79 -4.29 30.91 10.21
N TYR A 80 -4.92 29.94 9.54
CA TYR A 80 -6.14 29.31 10.07
C TYR A 80 -5.82 28.15 11.01
N CYS A 81 -5.03 27.17 10.54
CA CYS A 81 -4.86 25.89 11.23
C CYS A 81 -3.50 25.70 11.91
N ASN A 82 -2.66 26.75 11.96
CA ASN A 82 -1.33 26.79 12.59
C ASN A 82 -0.39 25.65 12.17
N THR A 83 -0.67 25.02 11.03
CA THR A 83 0.15 23.95 10.48
C THR A 83 1.21 24.58 9.59
N ILE A 84 2.48 24.22 9.82
CA ILE A 84 3.63 24.72 9.06
C ILE A 84 3.62 24.11 7.65
N ALA A 85 2.72 24.60 6.80
CA ALA A 85 2.43 24.08 5.47
C ALA A 85 1.90 25.16 4.52
N ALA A 86 2.07 26.44 4.87
CA ALA A 86 1.82 27.56 3.96
C ALA A 86 3.09 27.77 3.11
N PHE A 87 3.12 27.12 1.95
CA PHE A 87 4.23 27.24 1.00
C PHE A 87 4.14 28.50 0.14
N ILE A 88 2.94 29.04 -0.04
CA ILE A 88 2.65 30.22 -0.83
C ILE A 88 1.65 31.06 -0.04
N GLY A 89 2.02 32.29 0.33
CA GLY A 89 1.20 33.19 1.14
C GLY A 89 1.07 32.78 2.61
N SER A 90 -0.04 33.18 3.26
CA SER A 90 -0.29 32.94 4.70
C SER A 90 -1.09 31.67 5.00
N LYS A 91 -1.63 30.99 3.98
CA LYS A 91 -2.58 29.86 4.15
C LYS A 91 -2.04 28.57 3.57
N CYS A 92 -2.20 27.46 4.29
CA CYS A 92 -1.88 26.14 3.73
C CYS A 92 -2.88 25.77 2.63
N GLN A 93 -2.44 24.95 1.67
CA GLN A 93 -3.26 24.53 0.53
C GLN A 93 -4.63 23.96 0.93
N ARG A 94 -4.68 23.24 2.07
CA ARG A 94 -5.94 22.65 2.57
C ARG A 94 -6.93 23.71 2.98
N CYS A 95 -6.48 24.74 3.71
CA CYS A 95 -7.32 25.85 4.15
C CYS A 95 -7.76 26.68 2.94
N THR A 96 -6.83 27.02 2.04
CA THR A 96 -7.15 27.73 0.79
C THR A 96 -8.20 27.00 -0.05
N ASN A 97 -8.08 25.69 -0.22
CA ASN A 97 -9.05 24.91 -0.99
C ASN A 97 -10.40 24.77 -0.28
N SER A 98 -10.40 24.69 1.05
CA SER A 98 -11.64 24.58 1.83
C SER A 98 -12.39 25.90 1.82
N GLU A 99 -11.69 27.02 1.93
CA GLU A 99 -12.25 28.36 1.87
C GLU A 99 -12.91 28.65 0.51
N LYS A 100 -12.25 28.28 -0.58
CA LYS A 100 -12.81 28.40 -1.93
C LYS A 100 -14.09 27.57 -2.13
N ARG A 101 -14.24 26.45 -1.42
CA ARG A 101 -15.35 25.52 -1.61
C ARG A 101 -16.51 25.76 -0.65
N TYR A 102 -16.20 26.13 0.59
CA TYR A 102 -17.14 26.15 1.71
C TYR A 102 -17.30 27.54 2.33
N GLY A 103 -16.55 28.55 1.85
CA GLY A 103 -16.58 29.89 2.40
C GLY A 103 -15.60 30.09 3.58
N PRO A 104 -15.73 31.22 4.30
CA PRO A 104 -14.76 31.62 5.32
C PRO A 104 -14.68 30.59 6.46
N PRO A 105 -13.51 30.47 7.13
CA PRO A 105 -13.35 29.53 8.23
C PRO A 105 -14.18 29.95 9.45
N VAL A 106 -14.76 28.97 10.11
CA VAL A 106 -15.50 29.11 11.37
C VAL A 106 -14.75 28.48 12.53
N THR A 107 -15.18 28.80 13.75
CA THR A 107 -14.56 28.30 14.99
C THR A 107 -14.79 26.79 15.13
N CYS A 108 -13.69 26.03 15.24
CA CYS A 108 -13.76 24.61 15.54
C CYS A 108 -14.20 24.38 16.99
N GLU A 109 -15.16 23.51 17.21
CA GLU A 109 -15.69 23.28 18.56
C GLU A 109 -14.71 22.57 19.51
N GLN A 110 -13.72 21.84 18.98
CA GLN A 110 -12.74 21.10 19.78
C GLN A 110 -11.49 21.92 20.11
N CYS A 111 -10.85 22.53 19.11
CA CYS A 111 -9.62 23.31 19.33
C CYS A 111 -9.86 24.82 19.47
N LYS A 112 -11.11 25.29 19.30
CA LYS A 112 -11.52 26.70 19.39
C LYS A 112 -10.82 27.66 18.41
N GLN A 113 -10.09 27.14 17.41
CA GLN A 113 -9.46 27.94 16.35
C GLN A 113 -10.41 28.19 15.19
N LYS A 114 -10.26 29.33 14.49
CA LYS A 114 -10.99 29.65 13.25
C LYS A 114 -10.42 28.87 12.05
N CYS A 115 -10.70 27.56 12.00
CA CYS A 115 -10.21 26.67 10.94
C CYS A 115 -11.13 25.49 10.62
N ALA A 116 -12.35 25.49 11.14
CA ALA A 116 -13.40 24.61 10.66
C ALA A 116 -14.07 25.23 9.43
N PHE A 117 -14.70 24.39 8.60
CA PHE A 117 -15.41 24.81 7.40
C PHE A 117 -16.73 24.06 7.37
N ASP A 118 -17.83 24.78 7.23
CA ASP A 118 -19.16 24.16 7.17
C ASP A 118 -19.36 23.48 5.82
N ARG A 119 -19.63 22.18 5.86
CA ARG A 119 -19.79 21.36 4.66
C ARG A 119 -21.25 21.17 4.27
N GLN A 120 -22.18 21.79 5.01
CA GLN A 120 -23.65 21.70 4.81
C GLN A 120 -24.17 20.25 4.75
N ASP A 121 -23.47 19.35 5.44
CA ASP A 121 -23.71 17.92 5.39
C ASP A 121 -23.73 17.40 6.83
N GLU A 122 -24.94 17.21 7.38
CA GLU A 122 -25.15 16.75 8.75
C GLU A 122 -24.49 15.38 8.99
N ASP A 123 -24.44 14.49 7.99
CA ASP A 123 -23.79 13.18 8.09
C ASP A 123 -22.26 13.27 8.24
N LYS A 124 -21.67 14.44 7.95
CA LYS A 124 -20.24 14.71 8.15
C LYS A 124 -19.94 15.42 9.46
N LYS A 125 -20.95 15.82 10.23
CA LYS A 125 -20.74 16.28 11.61
C LYS A 125 -20.33 15.08 12.45
N VAL A 126 -19.21 15.26 13.11
CA VAL A 126 -18.65 14.22 13.96
C VAL A 126 -19.26 14.44 15.34
N ASP A 127 -20.17 13.55 15.76
CA ASP A 127 -20.87 13.68 17.05
C ASP A 127 -21.73 14.96 17.13
N GLY A 128 -22.29 15.41 16.00
CA GLY A 128 -23.04 16.67 15.92
C GLY A 128 -22.20 17.95 16.00
N LYS A 129 -20.87 17.84 16.17
CA LYS A 129 -19.95 18.96 16.38
C LYS A 129 -19.22 19.36 15.10
N LEU A 130 -19.05 20.66 14.89
CA LEU A 130 -18.28 21.21 13.77
C LEU A 130 -16.78 21.24 14.08
N LEU A 131 -16.04 20.32 13.46
CA LEU A 131 -14.61 20.11 13.71
C LEU A 131 -13.74 20.58 12.54
N CYS A 132 -12.58 21.17 12.84
CA CYS A 132 -11.56 21.39 11.82
C CYS A 132 -10.99 20.04 11.34
N TRP A 133 -10.36 20.04 10.18
CA TRP A 133 -9.81 18.81 9.58
C TRP A 133 -8.89 18.02 10.53
N LEU A 134 -8.03 18.69 11.30
CA LEU A 134 -7.11 18.02 12.24
C LEU A 134 -7.87 17.34 13.39
N CYS A 135 -8.82 18.04 14.00
CA CYS A 135 -9.70 17.49 15.03
C CYS A 135 -10.54 16.33 14.48
N THR A 136 -11.13 16.45 13.28
CA THR A 136 -11.83 15.35 12.60
C THR A 136 -10.93 14.13 12.43
N LEU A 137 -9.68 14.33 11.97
CA LEU A 137 -8.73 13.24 11.77
C LEU A 137 -8.33 12.59 13.10
N SER A 138 -8.13 13.38 14.16
CA SER A 138 -7.83 12.86 15.50
C SER A 138 -8.97 12.04 16.08
N TYR A 139 -10.21 12.51 15.94
CA TYR A 139 -11.40 11.83 16.43
C TYR A 139 -11.62 10.50 15.70
N LYS A 140 -11.51 10.49 14.36
CA LYS A 140 -11.63 9.26 13.57
C LYS A 140 -10.60 8.20 13.99
N ARG A 141 -9.38 8.60 14.35
CA ARG A 141 -8.36 7.67 14.86
C ARG A 141 -8.71 7.12 16.24
N ALA A 142 -9.21 7.98 17.14
CA ALA A 142 -9.66 7.55 18.45
C ALA A 142 -10.78 6.51 18.32
N LEU A 143 -11.78 6.79 17.46
CA LEU A 143 -12.86 5.83 17.17
C LEU A 143 -12.35 4.52 16.58
N ALA A 144 -11.40 4.56 15.64
CA ALA A 144 -10.82 3.35 15.05
C ALA A 144 -10.10 2.49 16.11
N LYS A 145 -9.38 3.11 17.06
CA LYS A 145 -8.74 2.39 18.16
C LYS A 145 -9.75 1.68 19.07
N THR A 146 -10.83 2.36 19.44
CA THR A 146 -11.90 1.76 20.26
C THR A 146 -12.58 0.60 19.51
N LYS A 147 -12.91 0.79 18.22
CA LYS A 147 -13.51 -0.27 17.39
C LYS A 147 -12.61 -1.49 17.23
N GLN A 148 -11.30 -1.29 17.06
CA GLN A 148 -10.34 -2.40 16.98
C GLN A 148 -10.24 -3.13 18.33
N SER A 149 -10.13 -2.38 19.45
CA SER A 149 -10.13 -2.95 20.79
C SER A 149 -11.39 -3.77 21.08
N ASP A 150 -12.57 -3.30 20.63
CA ASP A 150 -13.82 -4.04 20.77
C ASP A 150 -13.93 -5.25 19.82
N ALA A 151 -13.31 -5.19 18.64
CA ALA A 151 -13.22 -6.33 17.74
C ALA A 151 -12.30 -7.43 18.32
N ASP A 152 -11.15 -7.04 18.86
CA ASP A 152 -10.20 -7.96 19.49
C ASP A 152 -10.79 -8.57 20.77
N ARG A 153 -11.50 -7.77 21.58
CA ARG A 153 -12.24 -8.27 22.76
C ARG A 153 -13.33 -9.27 22.38
N ARG A 154 -14.09 -9.00 21.31
CA ARG A 154 -15.12 -9.93 20.79
C ARG A 154 -14.50 -11.20 20.21
N ALA A 155 -13.37 -11.10 19.51
CA ALA A 155 -12.64 -12.26 19.00
C ALA A 155 -12.11 -13.14 20.14
N HIS A 156 -11.58 -12.54 21.21
CA HIS A 156 -11.15 -13.27 22.41
C HIS A 156 -12.29 -14.00 23.12
N MET A 157 -13.45 -13.35 23.26
CA MET A 157 -14.65 -14.01 23.82
C MET A 157 -15.12 -15.18 22.97
N LYS A 158 -15.10 -15.04 21.64
CA LYS A 158 -15.47 -16.12 20.71
C LYS A 158 -14.52 -17.32 20.82
N LEU A 159 -13.20 -17.09 20.87
CA LEU A 159 -12.21 -18.14 21.05
C LEU A 159 -12.35 -18.87 22.41
N SER A 160 -12.67 -18.13 23.47
CA SER A 160 -12.90 -18.69 24.80
C SER A 160 -14.13 -19.59 24.83
N GLN A 161 -15.22 -19.18 24.19
CA GLN A 161 -16.45 -19.95 24.07
C GLN A 161 -16.27 -21.24 23.25
N GLU A 162 -15.49 -21.19 22.16
CA GLU A 162 -15.15 -22.36 21.35
C GLU A 162 -14.29 -23.39 22.13
N ARG A 163 -13.35 -22.92 22.98
CA ARG A 163 -12.59 -23.82 23.87
C ARG A 163 -13.46 -24.48 24.93
N ALA A 164 -14.41 -23.74 25.51
CA ALA A 164 -15.35 -24.30 26.49
C ALA A 164 -16.30 -25.34 25.87
N ALA A 165 -16.73 -25.15 24.61
CA ALA A 165 -17.57 -26.11 23.89
C ALA A 165 -16.83 -27.44 23.62
N LYS A 166 -15.56 -27.39 23.21
CA LYS A 166 -14.74 -28.61 22.98
C LYS A 166 -14.51 -29.42 24.26
N HIS A 167 -14.40 -28.76 25.41
CA HIS A 167 -14.20 -29.44 26.70
C HIS A 167 -15.47 -30.13 27.23
N LYS A 168 -16.66 -29.73 26.74
CA LYS A 168 -17.94 -30.36 27.07
C LYS A 168 -18.22 -31.60 26.21
N GLU A 169 -17.76 -31.60 24.95
CA GLU A 169 -17.93 -32.74 24.02
C GLU A 169 -17.05 -33.95 24.41
N GLN A 170 -15.87 -33.70 25.01
CA GLN A 170 -14.94 -34.76 25.41
C GLN A 170 -15.43 -35.58 26.63
N LYS A 171 -16.37 -35.06 27.42
CA LYS A 171 -16.89 -35.74 28.63
C LYS A 171 -18.08 -36.67 28.38
N LEU A 172 -18.60 -36.75 27.14
CA LEU A 172 -19.76 -37.59 26.78
C LEU A 172 -19.39 -38.86 26.00
N LYS A 173 -18.12 -39.06 25.63
CA LYS A 173 -17.65 -40.29 24.96
C LYS A 173 -16.96 -41.24 25.94
N GLY A 174 -17.75 -41.83 26.83
CA GLY A 174 -17.31 -42.92 27.70
C GLY A 174 -18.46 -43.87 28.03
N HIS A 175 -18.29 -45.15 27.68
CA HIS A 175 -19.15 -46.31 28.00
C HIS A 175 -20.42 -46.57 27.17
N ASN A 176 -20.34 -47.42 26.14
CA ASN A 176 -20.71 -48.86 26.23
C ASN A 176 -20.58 -49.59 24.87
N LYS A 177 -19.93 -50.75 24.89
CA LYS A 177 -19.78 -51.71 23.79
C LYS A 177 -21.05 -52.55 23.66
N ARG A 178 -21.65 -52.67 22.46
CA ARG A 178 -22.33 -53.90 22.01
C ARG A 178 -22.56 -53.92 20.49
N PRO A 179 -22.11 -54.94 19.74
CA PRO A 179 -22.44 -55.11 18.33
C PRO A 179 -23.89 -55.59 18.14
N HIS A 180 -24.58 -55.02 17.17
CA HIS A 180 -25.98 -55.30 16.84
C HIS A 180 -26.10 -56.67 16.14
N ARG A 181 -26.80 -57.61 16.78
CA ARG A 181 -27.22 -58.88 16.17
C ARG A 181 -28.43 -58.61 15.28
N ILE A 182 -28.37 -59.09 14.04
CA ILE A 182 -29.44 -59.06 13.05
C ILE A 182 -30.39 -60.22 13.39
N ASP A 183 -31.69 -59.95 13.57
CA ASP A 183 -32.70 -61.00 13.72
C ASP A 183 -33.47 -61.18 12.40
N VAL A 184 -33.56 -62.44 11.98
CA VAL A 184 -34.06 -62.92 10.71
C VAL A 184 -35.33 -63.70 11.02
N THR A 185 -36.50 -63.08 10.89
CA THR A 185 -37.77 -63.82 10.74
C THR A 185 -38.90 -62.91 10.24
N LYS A 186 -39.13 -62.93 8.92
CA LYS A 186 -40.42 -63.20 8.23
C LYS A 186 -40.46 -62.54 6.84
N LEU A 187 -40.65 -63.40 5.84
CA LEU A 187 -40.95 -63.12 4.43
C LEU A 187 -42.49 -62.90 4.21
N PRO A 188 -42.94 -62.43 3.02
CA PRO A 188 -44.10 -61.55 2.81
C PRO A 188 -45.38 -62.29 2.33
N PRO A 189 -46.51 -61.59 2.07
CA PRO A 189 -46.80 -61.11 0.70
C PRO A 189 -47.51 -59.73 0.57
N GLN A 190 -47.26 -59.10 -0.59
CA GLN A 190 -47.93 -57.98 -1.30
C GLN A 190 -49.33 -58.37 -1.86
N PRO A 191 -50.17 -57.50 -2.50
CA PRO A 191 -50.19 -56.02 -2.60
C PRO A 191 -51.61 -55.32 -2.57
N GLU A 192 -51.56 -53.97 -2.62
CA GLU A 192 -52.55 -52.95 -3.11
C GLU A 192 -53.82 -52.56 -2.30
N PRO A 193 -54.37 -51.31 -2.45
CA PRO A 193 -53.70 -50.01 -2.57
C PRO A 193 -54.31 -48.86 -1.71
N VAL A 194 -53.41 -47.96 -1.29
CA VAL A 194 -53.48 -46.48 -1.22
C VAL A 194 -54.83 -45.77 -1.04
N GLU A 195 -55.01 -45.11 0.12
CA GLU A 195 -55.53 -43.73 0.22
C GLU A 195 -54.80 -42.98 1.34
N THR A 196 -54.18 -41.85 1.02
CA THR A 196 -53.39 -41.02 1.95
C THR A 196 -54.11 -39.71 2.24
N ASN A 197 -54.38 -39.46 3.52
CA ASN A 197 -54.89 -38.21 4.07
C ASN A 197 -53.78 -37.44 4.80
N GLY A 198 -53.66 -36.14 4.53
CA GLY A 198 -53.13 -35.15 5.48
C GLY A 198 -51.86 -34.38 5.06
N PRO A 199 -51.65 -33.16 5.61
CA PRO A 199 -51.77 -31.94 4.81
C PRO A 199 -50.52 -31.01 4.84
N THR A 200 -50.46 -30.09 3.88
CA THR A 200 -49.59 -28.90 3.88
C THR A 200 -50.43 -27.64 4.19
N PRO A 201 -49.86 -26.60 4.83
CA PRO A 201 -50.51 -25.29 4.83
C PRO A 201 -49.64 -24.13 4.29
N ALA A 202 -50.38 -23.17 3.73
CA ALA A 202 -50.13 -21.72 3.64
C ALA A 202 -49.46 -21.14 2.39
N LYS A 203 -50.28 -20.84 1.37
CA LYS A 203 -50.17 -19.61 0.55
C LYS A 203 -51.36 -18.69 0.85
N ILE A 204 -51.06 -17.47 1.27
CA ILE A 204 -52.00 -16.42 1.66
C ILE A 204 -52.32 -15.54 0.44
N THR A 205 -53.61 -15.54 0.09
CA THR A 205 -54.53 -14.43 -0.25
C THR A 205 -54.23 -13.46 -1.42
N ARG A 206 -55.28 -13.40 -2.27
CA ARG A 206 -55.60 -12.52 -3.40
C ARG A 206 -55.73 -11.05 -3.01
N MET A 207 -55.39 -10.16 -3.96
CA MET A 207 -56.03 -8.85 -4.13
C MET A 207 -56.33 -8.71 -5.63
N VAL A 208 -57.55 -9.05 -6.06
CA VAL A 208 -58.05 -8.78 -7.42
C VAL A 208 -58.73 -7.43 -7.33
N GLY A 209 -58.05 -6.38 -7.79
CA GLY A 209 -58.64 -5.09 -8.07
C GLY A 209 -59.32 -5.16 -9.43
N THR A 210 -60.64 -5.03 -9.41
CA THR A 210 -61.53 -4.87 -10.57
C THR A 210 -61.02 -3.73 -11.44
N HIS A 211 -60.50 -4.02 -12.63
CA HIS A 211 -60.18 -2.98 -13.61
C HIS A 211 -61.29 -2.97 -14.67
N ASP A 212 -62.04 -1.89 -14.64
CA ASP A 212 -63.01 -1.49 -15.66
C ASP A 212 -62.30 -1.37 -17.04
N PRO A 213 -62.87 -1.87 -18.15
CA PRO A 213 -62.16 -1.90 -19.43
C PRO A 213 -62.16 -0.56 -20.18
N HIS A 214 -62.75 0.53 -19.67
CA HIS A 214 -62.83 1.82 -20.38
C HIS A 214 -62.29 2.99 -19.54
N ASP A 215 -61.00 2.94 -19.19
CA ASP A 215 -60.26 4.12 -18.72
C ASP A 215 -59.40 4.72 -19.86
N PRO A 216 -59.73 5.93 -20.38
CA PRO A 216 -58.94 6.61 -21.42
C PRO A 216 -57.49 6.91 -21.02
N ASN A 217 -57.13 6.77 -19.74
CA ASN A 217 -55.77 6.97 -19.23
C ASN A 217 -54.88 5.72 -19.26
N SER A 218 -55.43 4.53 -19.56
CA SER A 218 -54.68 3.26 -19.58
C SER A 218 -53.69 3.16 -20.76
N SER A 219 -54.05 3.74 -21.91
CA SER A 219 -53.18 3.85 -23.10
C SER A 219 -51.90 4.63 -22.78
N ASP A 220 -52.01 5.74 -22.07
CA ASP A 220 -50.87 6.58 -21.68
C ASP A 220 -49.92 5.88 -20.71
N HIS A 221 -50.45 5.06 -19.79
CA HIS A 221 -49.62 4.23 -18.93
C HIS A 221 -48.84 3.16 -19.71
N VAL A 222 -49.45 2.53 -20.72
CA VAL A 222 -48.77 1.54 -21.57
C VAL A 222 -47.69 2.20 -22.43
N VAL A 223 -47.97 3.39 -22.97
CA VAL A 223 -46.99 4.19 -23.74
C VAL A 223 -45.83 4.61 -22.83
N ALA A 224 -46.09 5.11 -21.63
CA ALA A 224 -45.06 5.49 -20.66
C ALA A 224 -44.17 4.30 -20.24
N VAL A 225 -44.77 3.12 -20.00
CA VAL A 225 -44.02 1.89 -19.70
C VAL A 225 -43.14 1.47 -20.89
N THR A 226 -43.62 1.63 -22.12
CA THR A 226 -42.85 1.30 -23.33
C THR A 226 -41.66 2.24 -23.51
N GLN A 227 -41.87 3.55 -23.35
CA GLN A 227 -40.78 4.54 -23.39
C GLN A 227 -39.73 4.31 -22.28
N LEU A 228 -40.15 3.90 -21.09
CA LEU A 228 -39.22 3.54 -20.01
C LEU A 228 -38.42 2.28 -20.34
N LYS A 229 -39.05 1.25 -20.92
CA LYS A 229 -38.36 0.03 -21.38
C LYS A 229 -37.33 0.34 -22.47
N GLU A 230 -37.65 1.22 -23.41
CA GLU A 230 -36.72 1.68 -24.44
C GLU A 230 -35.54 2.45 -23.85
N LYS A 231 -35.78 3.35 -22.89
CA LYS A 231 -34.71 4.04 -22.14
C LYS A 231 -33.81 3.06 -21.40
N ILE A 232 -34.38 2.04 -20.75
CA ILE A 232 -33.61 1.00 -20.07
C ILE A 232 -32.75 0.23 -21.07
N ALA A 233 -33.30 -0.15 -22.23
CA ALA A 233 -32.56 -0.86 -23.27
C ALA A 233 -31.41 -0.01 -23.85
N LEU A 234 -31.64 1.28 -24.07
CA LEU A 234 -30.62 2.24 -24.49
C LEU A 234 -29.48 2.37 -23.47
N LEU A 235 -29.82 2.51 -22.19
CA LEU A 235 -28.84 2.59 -21.11
C LEU A 235 -28.06 1.28 -20.95
N GLN A 236 -28.72 0.12 -21.07
CA GLN A 236 -28.05 -1.19 -21.05
C GLN A 236 -27.06 -1.34 -22.22
N LYS A 237 -27.43 -0.88 -23.42
CA LYS A 237 -26.53 -0.87 -24.58
C LYS A 237 -25.33 0.04 -24.34
N GLN A 238 -25.54 1.24 -23.80
CA GLN A 238 -24.44 2.15 -23.45
C GLN A 238 -23.50 1.55 -22.40
N LEU A 239 -24.04 0.89 -21.36
CA LEU A 239 -23.24 0.18 -20.36
C LEU A 239 -22.38 -0.91 -21.01
N SER A 240 -22.97 -1.77 -21.86
CA SER A 240 -22.18 -2.82 -22.55
C SER A 240 -21.07 -2.25 -23.43
N GLN A 241 -21.30 -1.10 -24.06
CA GLN A 241 -20.31 -0.44 -24.89
C GLN A 241 -19.17 0.14 -24.03
N LYS A 242 -19.50 0.73 -22.87
CA LYS A 242 -18.52 1.23 -21.90
C LYS A 242 -17.70 0.08 -21.31
N ASP A 243 -18.31 -1.05 -20.99
CA ASP A 243 -17.62 -2.23 -20.47
C ASP A 243 -16.62 -2.80 -21.50
N SER A 244 -17.02 -2.87 -22.77
CA SER A 244 -16.12 -3.28 -23.87
C SER A 244 -14.93 -2.32 -24.06
N GLN A 245 -15.18 -1.01 -23.97
CA GLN A 245 -14.13 0.00 -24.01
C GLN A 245 -13.18 -0.13 -22.81
N LEU A 246 -13.71 -0.38 -21.61
CA LEU A 246 -12.94 -0.55 -20.39
C LEU A 246 -12.03 -1.78 -20.48
N LEU A 247 -12.55 -2.91 -20.96
CA LEU A 247 -11.75 -4.12 -21.21
C LEU A 247 -10.61 -3.88 -22.22
N THR A 248 -10.87 -3.10 -23.26
CA THR A 248 -9.84 -2.74 -24.26
C THR A 248 -8.74 -1.86 -23.64
N LYS A 249 -9.13 -0.88 -22.81
CA LYS A 249 -8.18 -0.04 -22.06
C LYS A 249 -7.38 -0.84 -21.04
N ASP A 250 -8.01 -1.79 -20.35
CA ASP A 250 -7.31 -2.69 -19.44
C ASP A 250 -6.27 -3.54 -20.16
N ARG A 251 -6.59 -4.08 -21.34
CA ARG A 251 -5.61 -4.81 -22.17
C ARG A 251 -4.42 -3.92 -22.53
N GLN A 252 -4.67 -2.68 -22.96
CA GLN A 252 -3.63 -1.71 -23.28
C GLN A 252 -2.76 -1.38 -22.06
N ILE A 253 -3.36 -1.23 -20.87
CA ILE A 253 -2.64 -1.01 -19.61
C ILE A 253 -1.72 -2.20 -19.31
N HIS A 254 -2.19 -3.43 -19.48
CA HIS A 254 -1.37 -4.63 -19.24
C HIS A 254 -0.17 -4.68 -20.20
N GLU A 255 -0.38 -4.38 -21.48
CA GLU A 255 0.68 -4.35 -22.48
C GLU A 255 1.73 -3.27 -22.17
N LEU A 256 1.28 -2.06 -21.84
CA LEU A 256 2.16 -0.96 -21.45
C LEU A 256 2.93 -1.28 -20.16
N LYS A 257 2.30 -1.93 -19.18
CA LYS A 257 2.97 -2.40 -17.97
C LYS A 257 4.04 -3.44 -18.27
N ALA A 258 3.77 -4.38 -19.17
CA ALA A 258 4.75 -5.38 -19.59
C ALA A 258 5.96 -4.73 -20.29
N LYS A 259 5.71 -3.83 -21.24
CA LYS A 259 6.76 -3.06 -21.93
C LYS A 259 7.59 -2.20 -20.97
N ASN A 260 6.93 -1.56 -20.01
CA ASN A 260 7.63 -0.76 -19.00
C ASN A 260 8.50 -1.64 -18.09
N PHE A 261 8.02 -2.82 -17.71
CA PHE A 261 8.78 -3.77 -16.90
C PHE A 261 10.04 -4.27 -17.62
N THR A 262 9.93 -4.63 -18.91
CA THR A 262 11.09 -5.06 -19.70
C THR A 262 12.10 -3.92 -19.86
N ALA A 263 11.64 -2.72 -20.20
CA ALA A 263 12.50 -1.55 -20.35
C ALA A 263 13.21 -1.17 -19.03
N GLU A 264 12.50 -1.18 -17.90
CA GLU A 264 13.11 -0.92 -16.58
C GLU A 264 14.13 -2.00 -16.20
N SER A 265 13.85 -3.27 -16.49
CA SER A 265 14.78 -4.38 -16.23
C SER A 265 16.07 -4.25 -17.04
N GLU A 266 15.94 -3.96 -18.35
CA GLU A 266 17.08 -3.71 -19.23
C GLU A 266 17.92 -2.52 -18.77
N LEU A 267 17.28 -1.40 -18.42
CA LEU A 267 17.98 -0.21 -17.92
C LEU A 267 18.73 -0.50 -16.60
N ARG A 268 18.11 -1.24 -15.67
CA ARG A 268 18.77 -1.65 -14.42
C ARG A 268 19.98 -2.54 -14.67
N ASN A 269 19.87 -3.48 -15.62
CA ASN A 269 20.98 -4.37 -15.97
C ASN A 269 22.12 -3.61 -16.65
N LYS A 270 21.80 -2.70 -17.58
CA LYS A 270 22.78 -1.80 -18.20
C LYS A 270 23.50 -0.96 -17.16
N MET A 271 22.76 -0.33 -16.24
CA MET A 271 23.34 0.48 -15.17
C MET A 271 24.32 -0.33 -14.30
N LYS A 272 23.92 -1.53 -13.86
CA LYS A 272 24.80 -2.43 -13.09
C LYS A 272 26.04 -2.87 -13.86
N SER A 273 25.90 -3.16 -15.16
CA SER A 273 27.04 -3.52 -16.01
C SER A 273 28.02 -2.35 -16.11
N THR A 274 27.51 -1.15 -16.40
CA THR A 274 28.33 0.06 -16.51
C THR A 274 29.02 0.40 -15.19
N GLU A 275 28.33 0.25 -14.05
CA GLU A 275 28.91 0.44 -12.71
C GLU A 275 30.05 -0.55 -12.45
N LYS A 276 29.82 -1.85 -12.72
CA LYS A 276 30.86 -2.87 -12.59
C LYS A 276 32.07 -2.61 -13.51
N ASP A 277 31.83 -2.19 -14.74
CA ASP A 277 32.90 -1.84 -15.68
C ASP A 277 33.69 -0.60 -15.22
N HIS A 278 33.00 0.36 -14.61
CA HIS A 278 33.64 1.53 -14.01
C HIS A 278 34.51 1.14 -12.81
N ASP A 279 33.98 0.34 -11.88
CA ASP A 279 34.73 -0.16 -10.73
C ASP A 279 35.95 -0.98 -11.17
N ASN A 280 35.82 -1.83 -12.19
CA ASN A 280 36.94 -2.58 -12.76
C ASN A 280 38.02 -1.64 -13.31
N LYS A 281 37.65 -0.57 -14.01
CA LYS A 281 38.59 0.44 -14.51
C LYS A 281 39.27 1.19 -13.36
N VAL A 282 38.52 1.59 -12.34
CA VAL A 282 39.04 2.26 -11.15
C VAL A 282 40.05 1.36 -10.42
N ASN A 283 39.69 0.10 -10.18
CA ASN A 283 40.59 -0.89 -9.57
C ASN A 283 41.87 -1.11 -10.39
N ASN A 284 41.74 -1.20 -11.72
CA ASN A 284 42.90 -1.35 -12.62
C ASN A 284 43.83 -0.13 -12.54
N MET A 285 43.26 1.08 -12.55
CA MET A 285 44.04 2.31 -12.40
C MET A 285 44.70 2.41 -11.02
N GLN A 286 44.00 2.06 -9.95
CA GLN A 286 44.56 2.04 -8.58
C GLN A 286 45.71 1.04 -8.46
N GLN A 287 45.62 -0.14 -9.07
CA GLN A 287 46.71 -1.11 -9.13
C GLN A 287 47.92 -0.55 -9.91
N LYS A 288 47.70 0.08 -11.07
CA LYS A 288 48.76 0.72 -11.85
C LYS A 288 49.45 1.84 -11.05
N ILE A 289 48.67 2.71 -10.39
CA ILE A 289 49.21 3.77 -9.53
C ILE A 289 50.05 3.17 -8.40
N SER A 290 49.56 2.12 -7.73
CA SER A 290 50.31 1.44 -6.67
C SER A 290 51.63 0.84 -7.18
N ASN A 291 51.61 0.21 -8.35
CA ASN A 291 52.81 -0.38 -8.95
C ASN A 291 53.82 0.70 -9.36
N LEU A 292 53.36 1.78 -10.00
CA LEU A 292 54.23 2.91 -10.35
C LEU A 292 54.83 3.58 -9.11
N LEU A 293 54.07 3.77 -8.04
CA LEU A 293 54.59 4.30 -6.78
C LEU A 293 55.67 3.40 -6.17
N LYS A 294 55.50 2.07 -6.25
CA LYS A 294 56.54 1.11 -5.82
C LYS A 294 57.79 1.22 -6.69
N GLU A 295 57.63 1.28 -8.01
CA GLU A 295 58.75 1.39 -8.95
C GLU A 295 59.54 2.69 -8.72
N VAL A 296 58.85 3.83 -8.59
CA VAL A 296 59.46 5.13 -8.24
C VAL A 296 60.22 5.05 -6.91
N ALA A 297 59.65 4.41 -5.89
CA ALA A 297 60.34 4.22 -4.61
C ALA A 297 61.60 3.35 -4.72
N THR A 298 61.57 2.29 -5.54
CA THR A 298 62.74 1.44 -5.79
C THR A 298 63.84 2.17 -6.56
N LEU A 299 63.48 2.91 -7.61
CA LEU A 299 64.41 3.71 -8.40
C LEU A 299 65.01 4.87 -7.59
N SER A 300 64.22 5.51 -6.73
CA SER A 300 64.71 6.54 -5.82
C SER A 300 65.74 5.97 -4.83
N LYS A 301 65.47 4.79 -4.24
CA LYS A 301 66.41 4.10 -3.34
C LYS A 301 67.68 3.63 -4.06
N SER A 302 67.57 3.13 -5.29
CA SER A 302 68.75 2.70 -6.06
C SER A 302 69.63 3.90 -6.43
N LYS A 303 69.02 5.03 -6.82
CA LYS A 303 69.75 6.29 -7.07
C LYS A 303 70.47 6.78 -5.82
N GLN A 304 69.80 6.82 -4.67
CA GLN A 304 70.45 7.19 -3.39
C GLN A 304 71.61 6.26 -3.01
N ARG A 305 71.51 4.95 -3.29
CA ARG A 305 72.62 4.00 -3.08
C ARG A 305 73.78 4.28 -4.03
N SER A 306 73.51 4.55 -5.30
CA SER A 306 74.52 4.89 -6.30
C SER A 306 75.24 6.20 -5.95
N ASP A 307 74.49 7.21 -5.52
CA ASP A 307 75.05 8.50 -5.10
C ASP A 307 75.93 8.34 -3.84
N ARG A 308 75.52 7.52 -2.87
CA ARG A 308 76.35 7.18 -1.70
C ARG A 308 77.62 6.43 -2.08
N LEU A 309 77.53 5.45 -2.98
CA LEU A 309 78.70 4.69 -3.47
C LEU A 309 79.69 5.58 -4.23
N ALA A 310 79.18 6.54 -5.01
CA ALA A 310 79.99 7.54 -5.69
C ALA A 310 80.68 8.50 -4.70
N ALA A 311 79.97 8.94 -3.65
CA ALA A 311 80.55 9.78 -2.59
C ALA A 311 81.68 9.05 -1.84
N THR A 312 81.49 7.78 -1.47
CA THR A 312 82.54 6.98 -0.79
C THR A 312 83.77 6.69 -1.66
N LYS A 313 83.63 6.67 -2.99
CA LYS A 313 84.76 6.52 -3.93
C LYS A 313 85.58 7.81 -4.06
N ASN A 314 84.96 8.97 -3.93
CA ASN A 314 85.66 10.26 -3.96
C ASN A 314 86.42 10.54 -2.64
N GLU A 315 85.92 10.06 -1.50
CA GLU A 315 86.64 10.20 -0.22
C GLU A 315 87.85 9.25 -0.10
N ALA A 316 87.87 8.11 -0.80
CA ALA A 316 89.02 7.20 -0.82
C ALA A 316 90.22 7.71 -1.66
N GLY A 317 90.06 8.81 -2.42
CA GLY A 317 91.11 9.39 -3.27
C GLY A 317 91.85 10.59 -2.67
N THR A 318 91.52 11.02 -1.45
CA THR A 318 92.08 12.23 -0.81
C THR A 318 92.71 11.98 0.55
N ASN A 319 93.31 10.80 0.76
CA ASN A 319 94.20 10.58 1.92
C ASN A 319 95.61 10.20 1.46
N SER A 320 96.36 11.23 1.07
CA SER A 320 97.82 11.20 0.94
C SER A 320 98.32 12.53 1.47
N GLY A 321 98.91 12.51 2.67
CA GLY A 321 99.39 13.72 3.33
C GLY A 321 99.93 13.48 4.73
N SER A 322 101.20 13.06 4.79
CA SER A 322 102.27 13.59 5.66
C SER A 322 102.04 13.62 7.18
N GLY A 323 102.84 12.83 7.91
CA GLY A 323 102.88 12.84 9.37
C GLY A 323 103.51 14.09 10.00
N THR A 324 103.44 14.18 11.33
CA THR A 324 104.59 14.45 12.20
C THR A 324 104.26 13.97 13.61
N ASP A 325 105.34 13.70 14.31
CA ASP A 325 105.55 12.98 15.55
C ASP A 325 105.46 13.90 16.79
N SER A 326 105.38 13.26 17.97
CA SER A 326 105.80 13.72 19.31
C SER A 326 104.78 14.35 20.31
N PRO A 327 105.04 14.19 21.64
CA PRO A 327 104.02 13.76 22.61
C PRO A 327 103.70 14.75 23.75
N VAL A 328 102.71 14.31 24.55
CA VAL A 328 102.13 14.75 25.85
C VAL A 328 103.09 15.51 26.80
N PRO A 329 102.56 16.45 27.62
CA PRO A 329 102.14 16.10 28.99
C PRO A 329 100.67 16.38 29.31
#